data_AF-A0A2S7R328-F1
#
_entry.id   AF-A0A2S7R328-F1
#
_cell.length_a   1.000
_cell.length_b   1.000
_cell.length_c   1.000
_cell.angle_alpha   90.00
_cell.angle_beta   90.00
_cell.angle_gamma   90.00
#
_symmetry.space_group_name_H-M   'P 1'
#
loop_
_entity.id
_entity.type
_entity.pdbx_description
1 polymer ?
#
loop_
_entity_poly.entity_id
_entity_poly.type
_entity_poly.pdbx_seq_one_letter_code
_entity_poly.pdbx_strand_id
1 'polypeptide(L)' 'MPPKTRPIETFAQAVAKCSTEASAYGKCVVADYNSVHKDKCLTEFMRLKNCYLAAAKKK' A
#
# COMPACT_ATOMS: atom_id res chain seq x y z
N MET A 1 -4.97 18.96 -19.90
CA MET A 1 -4.79 17.50 -19.70
C MET A 1 -5.29 17.18 -18.30
N PRO A 2 -6.26 16.27 -18.11
CA PRO A 2 -6.63 15.89 -16.75
C PRO A 2 -5.44 15.12 -16.14
N PRO A 3 -5.04 15.37 -14.88
CA PRO A 3 -4.17 14.46 -14.19
C PRO A 3 -4.93 13.14 -14.11
N LYS A 4 -4.45 12.12 -14.81
CA LYS A 4 -4.90 10.75 -14.60
C LYS A 4 -4.46 10.44 -13.16
N THR A 5 -5.29 10.74 -12.16
CA THR A 5 -5.06 10.35 -10.78
C THR A 5 -4.82 8.85 -10.80
N ARG A 6 -3.54 8.49 -10.73
CA ARG A 6 -3.14 7.10 -10.89
C ARG A 6 -3.74 6.37 -9.69
N PRO A 7 -4.25 5.15 -9.84
CA PRO A 7 -4.66 4.32 -8.70
C PRO A 7 -3.61 4.30 -7.58
N ILE A 8 -2.34 4.50 -7.94
CA ILE A 8 -1.20 4.68 -7.06
C ILE A 8 -1.28 5.90 -6.14
N GLU A 9 -1.89 7.02 -6.54
CA GLU A 9 -2.03 8.22 -5.69
C GLU A 9 -3.15 8.04 -4.67
N THR A 10 -4.29 7.49 -5.07
CA THR A 10 -5.36 7.15 -4.13
C THR A 10 -4.88 6.10 -3.13
N PHE A 11 -4.12 5.11 -3.62
CA PHE A 11 -3.43 4.16 -2.77
C PHE A 11 -2.44 4.89 -1.86
N ALA A 12 -1.56 5.74 -2.38
CA ALA A 12 -0.60 6.54 -1.61
C ALA A 12 -1.26 7.35 -0.49
N GLN A 13 -2.41 7.98 -0.74
CA GLN A 13 -3.15 8.74 0.28
C GLN A 13 -3.78 7.84 1.35
N ALA A 14 -4.35 6.69 0.94
CA ALA A 14 -4.92 5.72 1.87
C ALA A 14 -3.83 5.09 2.75
N VAL A 15 -2.69 4.75 2.14
CA VAL A 15 -1.55 4.18 2.84
C VAL A 15 -0.76 5.24 3.61
N ALA A 16 -0.85 6.53 3.31
CA ALA A 16 -0.26 7.61 4.10
C ALA A 16 -0.86 7.68 5.52
N LYS A 17 -2.13 7.29 5.70
CA LYS A 17 -2.70 7.10 7.06
C LYS A 17 -2.07 5.93 7.82
N CYS A 18 -1.43 5.02 7.10
CA CYS A 18 -0.73 3.83 7.57
C CYS A 18 0.74 3.86 7.13
N SER A 19 1.36 5.06 7.15
CA SER A 19 2.56 5.36 6.37
C SER A 19 3.74 4.43 6.66
N THR A 20 3.82 3.89 7.88
CA THR A 20 4.86 2.93 8.30
C THR A 20 4.74 1.61 7.54
N GLU A 21 3.54 1.02 7.53
CA GLU A 21 3.27 -0.26 6.86
C GLU A 21 3.23 -0.12 5.34
N ALA A 22 2.79 1.04 4.87
CA ALA A 22 2.88 1.45 3.47
C ALA A 22 4.30 1.47 2.94
N SER A 23 5.18 2.12 3.69
CA SER A 23 6.59 2.27 3.31
C SER A 23 7.28 0.92 3.31
N ALA A 24 6.94 0.05 4.25
CA ALA A 24 7.52 -1.29 4.33
C ALA A 24 7.01 -2.22 3.20
N TYR A 25 5.71 -2.17 2.89
CA TYR A 25 5.16 -2.84 1.70
C TYR A 25 5.79 -2.33 0.41
N GLY A 26 5.87 -1.00 0.23
CA GLY A 26 6.51 -0.38 -0.93
C GLY A 26 7.99 -0.74 -1.07
N LYS A 27 8.75 -0.76 0.03
CA LYS A 27 10.15 -1.20 0.04
C LYS A 27 10.30 -2.65 -0.41
N CYS A 28 9.44 -3.55 0.07
CA CYS A 28 9.45 -4.96 -0.33
C CYS A 28 9.12 -5.14 -1.83
N VAL A 29 8.14 -4.39 -2.33
CA VAL A 29 7.76 -4.40 -3.75
C VAL A 29 8.86 -3.81 -4.64
N VAL A 30 9.51 -2.73 -4.23
CA VAL A 30 10.58 -2.07 -5.01
C VAL A 30 11.87 -2.88 -4.97
N ALA A 31 12.21 -3.50 -3.83
CA ALA A 31 13.39 -4.36 -3.70
C ALA A 31 13.38 -5.51 -4.70
N ASP A 32 12.19 -6.00 -5.04
CA ASP A 32 12.01 -7.19 -5.87
C ASP A 32 11.00 -6.94 -7.00
N TYR A 33 11.00 -5.73 -7.57
CA TYR A 33 10.01 -5.26 -8.54
C TYR A 33 9.83 -6.20 -9.74
N ASN A 34 10.92 -6.84 -10.17
CA ASN A 34 10.95 -7.76 -11.31
C ASN A 34 10.43 -9.17 -10.97
N SER A 35 10.24 -9.46 -9.68
CA SER A 35 9.77 -10.72 -9.15
C SER A 35 8.65 -10.48 -8.14
N VAL A 36 7.87 -9.42 -8.30
CA VAL A 36 6.65 -9.22 -7.52
C VAL A 36 5.66 -10.28 -7.95
N HIS A 37 5.52 -11.31 -7.12
CA HIS A 37 4.51 -12.33 -7.23
C HIS A 37 3.59 -12.28 -6.01
N LYS A 38 2.41 -12.90 -6.16
CA LYS A 38 1.48 -13.11 -5.06
C LYS A 38 2.25 -13.73 -3.88
N ASP A 39 1.95 -13.26 -2.68
CA ASP A 39 2.52 -13.72 -1.40
C ASP A 39 3.93 -13.22 -1.04
N LYS A 40 4.66 -12.53 -1.93
CA LYS A 40 6.04 -12.09 -1.62
C LYS A 40 6.15 -11.05 -0.50
N CYS A 41 5.22 -10.10 -0.47
CA CYS A 41 5.13 -9.06 0.56
C CYS A 41 3.88 -9.23 1.43
N LEU A 42 3.45 -10.47 1.67
CA LEU A 42 2.16 -10.77 2.28
C LEU A 42 2.05 -10.26 3.71
N THR A 43 3.13 -10.33 4.49
CA THR A 43 3.18 -9.80 5.86
C THR A 43 2.91 -8.29 5.89
N GLU A 44 3.59 -7.54 5.02
CA GLU A 44 3.44 -6.09 4.92
C GLU A 44 2.07 -5.71 4.36
N PHE A 45 1.59 -6.48 3.38
CA PHE A 45 0.24 -6.33 2.84
C PHE A 45 -0.85 -6.60 3.90
N MET A 46 -0.67 -7.59 4.76
CA MET A 46 -1.60 -7.89 5.85
C MET A 46 -1.64 -6.75 6.88
N ARG A 47 -0.49 -6.18 7.25
CA ARG A 47 -0.46 -5.04 8.18
C ARG A 47 -1.12 -3.81 7.55
N LEU A 48 -0.74 -3.48 6.32
CA LEU A 48 -1.35 -2.40 5.54
C LEU A 48 -2.87 -2.57 5.46
N LYS A 49 -3.35 -3.78 5.14
CA LYS A 49 -4.78 -4.11 5.09
C LYS A 49 -5.45 -3.91 6.45
N ASN A 50 -4.80 -4.29 7.54
CA ASN A 50 -5.35 -4.15 8.89
C ASN A 50 -5.53 -2.67 9.25
N CYS A 51 -4.50 -1.86 9.01
CA CYS A 51 -4.56 -0.42 9.23
C CYS A 51 -5.56 0.27 8.28
N TYR A 52 -5.63 -0.14 7.01
CA TYR A 52 -6.63 0.35 6.05
C TYR A 52 -8.06 0.02 6.50
N LEU A 53 -8.33 -1.20 6.97
CA LEU A 53 -9.63 -1.60 7.50
C LEU A 53 -9.99 -0.82 8.78
N ALA A 54 -9.02 -0.59 9.66
CA ALA A 54 -9.22 0.23 10.86
C ALA A 54 -9.50 1.71 10.50
N ALA A 55 -8.82 2.25 9.49
CA ALA A 55 -9.05 3.60 8.98
C ALA A 55 -10.39 3.73 8.23
N ALA A 56 -10.83 2.69 7.52
CA ALA A 56 -12.10 2.64 6.81
C ALA A 56 -13.31 2.49 7.76
N LYS A 57 -13.14 1.86 8.93
CA LYS A 57 -14.17 1.75 9.96
C LYS A 57 -14.38 3.03 10.78
N LYS A 58 -13.52 4.05 10.66
CA LYS A 58 -13.70 5.36 11.31
C LYS A 58 -14.65 6.27 10.50
N LYS A 59 -15.84 5.77 10.16
CA LYS A 59 -16.88 6.55 9.48
C LYS A 59 -18.17 6.51 10.27
#